data_AF-A0A101K5I7-F1
#
_entry.id   AF-A0A101K5I7-F1
#
_cell.length_a   1.000
_cell.length_b   1.000
_cell.length_c   1.000
_cell.angle_alpha   90.00
_cell.angle_beta   90.00
_cell.angle_gamma   90.00
#
_symmetry.space_group_name_H-M   'P 1'
#
loop_
_entity.id
_entity.type
_entity.pdbx_description
1 polymer ?
#
loop_
_entity_poly.entity_id
_entity_poly.type
_entity_poly.pdbx_seq_one_letter_code
_entity_poly.pdbx_strand_id
1 'polypeptide(L)'
;MSNSTDKILQELEEERVRRTMLIKENLQKAYDELEKENFPVTKRIKFIADLGACKKIAYHYELICKDWEEGKKLNIESSFDRHGSEGIEFLFKQLSKIEDEKIRIFTVFLLAEVLSKLRHKEFYSSFCNQLILKSLLNTNDEFLRRKIIIAFAWVGTSKEIDILTQLMLNDSDALCRAWSATSLMQMSFHRVDKEIICKKTKNIFVQAIEREKDLYTCGIIIEAVQILFGKRWISSSAVENIELEKIEKARKAAVRFLNKY
;
A
#
# COMPACT_ATOMS: atom_id res chain seq x y z
N MET A 1 30.41 -31.12 -17.35
CA MET A 1 29.05 -30.56 -17.18
C MET A 1 28.27 -31.16 -16.00
N SER A 2 28.72 -32.23 -15.32
CA SER A 2 28.00 -32.81 -14.16
C SER A 2 28.01 -31.94 -12.89
N ASN A 3 29.11 -31.21 -12.65
CA ASN A 3 29.33 -30.46 -11.41
C ASN A 3 28.32 -29.32 -11.15
N SER A 4 27.66 -28.81 -12.21
CA SER A 4 26.64 -27.75 -12.06
C SER A 4 25.29 -28.31 -11.63
N THR A 5 24.94 -29.52 -12.08
CA THR A 5 23.65 -30.16 -11.78
C THR A 5 23.64 -30.66 -10.34
N ASP A 6 24.74 -31.26 -9.88
CA ASP A 6 24.90 -31.75 -8.50
C ASP A 6 24.83 -30.60 -7.48
N LYS A 7 25.43 -29.45 -7.81
CA LYS A 7 25.33 -28.24 -6.98
C LYS A 7 23.90 -27.71 -6.86
N ILE A 8 23.14 -27.67 -7.96
CA ILE A 8 21.73 -27.25 -7.95
C ILE A 8 20.89 -28.22 -7.13
N LEU A 9 21.11 -29.53 -7.27
CA LEU A 9 20.42 -30.56 -6.48
C LEU A 9 20.71 -30.41 -4.98
N GLN A 10 21.96 -30.14 -4.61
CA GLN A 10 22.33 -29.88 -3.22
C GLN A 10 21.64 -28.62 -2.67
N GLU A 11 21.67 -27.51 -3.41
CA GLU A 11 21.00 -26.27 -3.00
C GLU A 11 19.47 -26.46 -2.83
N LEU A 12 18.84 -27.25 -3.71
CA LEU A 12 17.41 -27.58 -3.60
C LEU A 12 17.11 -28.46 -2.39
N GLU A 13 17.97 -29.41 -2.07
CA GLU A 13 17.82 -30.27 -0.90
C GLU A 13 18.03 -29.49 0.40
N GLU A 14 19.03 -28.62 0.47
CA GLU A 14 19.28 -27.73 1.59
C GLU A 14 18.08 -26.79 1.83
N GLU A 15 17.52 -26.22 0.78
CA GLU A 15 16.31 -25.39 0.85
C GLU A 15 15.08 -26.21 1.27
N ARG A 16 14.95 -27.47 0.81
CA ARG A 16 13.89 -28.39 1.23
C ARG A 16 13.97 -28.68 2.73
N VAL A 17 15.15 -29.04 3.22
CA VAL A 17 15.41 -29.29 4.65
C VAL A 17 15.12 -28.03 5.45
N ARG A 18 15.62 -26.86 5.01
CA ARG A 18 15.34 -25.57 5.66
C ARG A 18 13.84 -25.31 5.79
N ARG A 19 13.05 -25.55 4.73
CA ARG A 19 11.59 -25.39 4.77
C ARG A 19 10.91 -26.33 5.75
N THR A 20 11.39 -27.56 5.90
CA THR A 20 10.85 -28.49 6.91
C THR A 20 11.11 -28.03 8.34
N MET A 21 12.14 -27.21 8.56
CA MET A 21 12.46 -26.62 9.87
C MET A 21 11.65 -25.36 10.21
N LEU A 22 10.83 -24.84 9.30
CA LEU A 22 9.96 -23.66 9.52
C LEU A 22 8.70 -24.00 10.34
N ILE A 23 8.88 -24.64 11.48
CA ILE A 23 7.85 -24.88 12.49
C ILE A 23 7.77 -23.70 13.47
N LYS A 24 6.63 -23.55 14.17
CA LYS A 24 6.37 -22.38 15.04
C LYS A 24 7.46 -22.22 16.10
N GLU A 25 7.89 -23.32 16.70
CA GLU A 25 8.89 -23.35 17.78
C GLU A 25 10.24 -22.78 17.34
N ASN A 26 10.69 -23.14 16.14
CA ASN A 26 11.95 -22.64 15.59
C ASN A 26 11.85 -21.17 15.19
N LEU A 27 10.72 -20.77 14.60
CA LEU A 27 10.46 -19.37 14.25
C LEU A 27 10.35 -18.48 15.49
N GLN A 28 9.78 -18.98 16.59
CA GLN A 28 9.75 -18.27 17.87
C GLN A 28 11.16 -18.08 18.43
N LYS A 29 11.98 -19.13 18.49
CA LYS A 29 13.37 -19.01 18.92
C LYS A 29 14.15 -17.99 18.09
N ALA A 30 13.98 -18.03 16.76
CA ALA A 30 14.62 -17.07 15.87
C ALA A 30 14.16 -15.62 16.12
N TYR A 31 12.87 -15.41 16.40
CA TYR A 31 12.35 -14.10 16.79
C TYR A 31 12.97 -13.62 18.11
N ASP A 32 13.01 -14.48 19.13
CA ASP A 32 13.55 -14.13 20.45
C ASP A 32 15.06 -13.80 20.39
N GLU A 33 15.81 -14.49 19.53
CA GLU A 33 17.22 -14.17 19.23
C GLU A 33 17.37 -12.81 18.54
N LEU A 34 16.53 -12.53 17.53
CA LEU A 34 16.51 -11.23 16.87
C LEU A 34 16.16 -10.10 17.83
N GLU A 35 15.23 -10.33 18.74
CA GLU A 35 14.81 -9.34 19.74
C GLU A 35 15.97 -8.96 20.68
N LYS A 36 16.77 -9.94 21.12
CA LYS A 36 17.99 -9.70 21.92
C LYS A 36 19.05 -8.88 21.19
N GLU A 37 19.12 -9.03 19.87
CA GLU A 37 20.08 -8.33 19.02
C GLU A 37 19.55 -7.02 18.41
N ASN A 38 18.35 -6.58 18.80
CA ASN A 38 17.68 -5.40 18.25
C ASN A 38 17.47 -5.47 16.71
N PHE A 39 17.09 -6.65 16.23
CA PHE A 39 16.70 -6.94 14.84
C PHE A 39 17.67 -6.42 13.76
N PRO A 40 18.92 -6.93 13.69
CA PRO A 40 19.87 -6.53 12.66
C PRO A 40 19.27 -6.71 11.25
N VAL A 41 19.37 -5.69 10.39
CA VAL A 41 18.63 -5.60 9.10
C VAL A 41 18.73 -6.88 8.27
N THR A 42 19.95 -7.40 8.05
CA THR A 42 20.17 -8.61 7.25
C THR A 42 19.49 -9.84 7.84
N LYS A 43 19.58 -10.02 9.17
CA LYS A 43 18.96 -11.16 9.86
C LYS A 43 17.43 -11.02 9.87
N ARG A 44 16.91 -9.80 10.10
CA ARG A 44 15.48 -9.50 10.04
C ARG A 44 14.88 -9.78 8.67
N ILE A 45 15.52 -9.33 7.58
CA ILE A 45 15.04 -9.60 6.21
C ILE A 45 14.98 -11.10 5.94
N LYS A 46 16.01 -11.86 6.33
CA LYS A 46 16.03 -13.31 6.20
C LYS A 46 14.87 -13.97 6.97
N PHE A 47 14.64 -13.53 8.20
CA PHE A 47 13.54 -14.03 9.03
C PHE A 47 12.16 -13.73 8.45
N ILE A 48 11.93 -12.52 7.92
CA ILE A 48 10.67 -12.16 7.26
C ILE A 48 10.45 -13.03 6.00
N ALA A 49 11.51 -13.31 5.24
CA ALA A 49 11.41 -14.23 4.10
C ALA A 49 11.04 -15.65 4.55
N ASP A 50 11.60 -16.12 5.68
CA ASP A 50 11.26 -17.41 6.29
C ASP A 50 9.80 -17.45 6.78
N LEU A 51 9.29 -16.36 7.37
CA LEU A 51 7.88 -16.22 7.74
C LEU A 51 6.93 -16.28 6.54
N GLY A 52 7.33 -15.70 5.39
CA GLY A 52 6.56 -15.81 4.14
C GLY A 52 6.62 -17.19 3.48
N ALA A 53 7.67 -17.98 3.77
CA ALA A 53 7.81 -19.34 3.25
C ALA A 53 7.17 -20.40 4.16
N CYS A 54 6.87 -20.07 5.42
CA CYS A 54 6.31 -21.02 6.38
C CYS A 54 4.80 -21.23 6.16
N LYS A 55 4.29 -22.41 6.56
CA LYS A 55 2.84 -22.71 6.53
C LYS A 55 2.07 -22.15 7.75
N LYS A 56 2.75 -21.41 8.64
CA LYS A 56 2.18 -20.91 9.90
C LYS A 56 1.65 -19.48 9.73
N ILE A 57 0.67 -19.30 8.84
CA ILE A 57 0.05 -18.00 8.52
C ILE A 57 -0.40 -17.25 9.78
N ALA A 58 -1.07 -17.96 10.69
CA ALA A 58 -1.56 -17.38 11.94
C ALA A 58 -0.44 -16.82 12.82
N TYR A 59 0.70 -17.52 12.88
CA TYR A 59 1.86 -17.06 13.66
C TYR A 59 2.57 -15.88 12.99
N HIS A 60 2.69 -15.89 11.65
CA HIS A 60 3.20 -14.72 10.93
C HIS A 60 2.33 -13.49 11.21
N TYR A 61 1.00 -13.62 11.12
CA TYR A 61 0.08 -12.53 11.42
C TYR A 61 0.12 -12.07 12.89
N GLU A 62 0.29 -13.00 13.84
CA GLU A 62 0.50 -12.71 15.27
C GLU A 62 1.72 -11.78 15.47
N LEU A 63 2.85 -12.08 14.83
CA LEU A 63 4.05 -11.23 14.91
C LEU A 63 3.87 -9.86 14.23
N ILE A 64 3.09 -9.79 13.14
CA ILE A 64 2.73 -8.52 12.49
C ILE A 64 1.94 -7.64 13.46
N CYS A 65 0.92 -8.20 14.12
CA CYS A 65 0.12 -7.45 15.09
C CYS A 65 0.99 -6.97 16.26
N LYS A 66 1.88 -7.83 16.77
CA LYS A 66 2.86 -7.46 17.80
C LYS A 66 3.74 -6.27 17.36
N ASP A 67 4.28 -6.28 16.15
CA ASP A 67 5.09 -5.16 15.61
C ASP A 67 4.27 -3.85 15.53
N TRP A 68 2.99 -3.94 15.15
CA TRP A 68 2.09 -2.78 15.08
C TRP A 68 1.70 -2.21 16.44
N GLU A 69 1.48 -3.07 17.44
CA GLU A 69 1.15 -2.71 18.81
C GLU A 69 2.36 -2.06 19.50
N GLU A 70 3.54 -2.65 19.35
CA GLU A 70 4.79 -2.16 19.94
C GLU A 70 5.38 -0.97 19.17
N GLY A 71 4.91 -0.71 17.94
CA GLY A 71 5.38 0.39 17.11
C GLY A 71 6.84 0.29 16.69
N LYS A 72 7.39 -0.94 16.62
CA LYS A 72 8.82 -1.19 16.33
C LYS A 72 9.19 -0.94 14.86
N LYS A 73 8.21 -0.89 13.96
CA LYS A 73 8.37 -0.61 12.51
C LYS A 73 9.36 -1.60 11.86
N LEU A 74 9.27 -2.87 12.24
CA LEU A 74 10.12 -3.93 11.70
C LEU A 74 9.70 -4.34 10.28
N ASN A 75 8.47 -4.01 9.88
CA ASN A 75 7.84 -4.34 8.60
C ASN A 75 7.72 -5.86 8.41
N ILE A 76 7.33 -6.57 9.48
CA ILE A 76 7.18 -8.03 9.49
C ILE A 76 6.25 -8.50 8.37
N GLU A 77 5.30 -7.67 7.97
CA GLU A 77 4.31 -7.93 6.92
C GLU A 77 4.87 -8.04 5.49
N SER A 78 6.12 -7.64 5.25
CA SER A 78 6.67 -7.44 3.88
C SER A 78 6.63 -8.68 2.98
N SER A 79 6.52 -9.89 3.54
CA SER A 79 6.45 -11.17 2.79
C SER A 79 5.13 -11.91 2.98
N PHE A 80 4.09 -11.25 3.50
CA PHE A 80 2.80 -11.91 3.76
C PHE A 80 2.09 -12.35 2.47
N ASP A 81 2.34 -11.69 1.33
CA ASP A 81 1.79 -12.05 0.02
C ASP A 81 2.22 -13.44 -0.46
N ARG A 82 3.32 -13.97 0.07
CA ARG A 82 3.82 -15.32 -0.25
C ARG A 82 2.87 -16.44 0.23
N HIS A 83 1.94 -16.14 1.13
CA HIS A 83 0.88 -17.05 1.55
C HIS A 83 -0.25 -17.18 0.52
N GLY A 84 -0.23 -16.39 -0.56
CA GLY A 84 -1.20 -16.49 -1.65
C GLY A 84 -2.65 -16.30 -1.20
N SER A 85 -3.58 -17.02 -1.84
CA SER A 85 -5.01 -16.94 -1.53
C SER A 85 -5.33 -17.40 -0.10
N GLU A 86 -4.61 -18.38 0.45
CA GLU A 86 -4.80 -18.84 1.83
C GLU A 86 -4.52 -17.72 2.84
N GLY A 87 -3.48 -16.92 2.58
CA GLY A 87 -3.17 -15.72 3.38
C GLY A 87 -4.27 -14.67 3.31
N ILE A 88 -4.80 -14.40 2.13
CA ILE A 88 -5.88 -13.44 1.90
C ILE A 88 -7.16 -13.89 2.64
N GLU A 89 -7.56 -15.15 2.46
CA GLU A 89 -8.72 -15.74 3.16
C GLU A 89 -8.54 -15.71 4.68
N PHE A 90 -7.32 -15.96 5.15
CA PHE A 90 -7.00 -15.86 6.57
C PHE A 90 -7.23 -14.42 7.08
N LEU A 91 -6.75 -13.39 6.38
CA LEU A 91 -6.96 -12.00 6.78
C LEU A 91 -8.45 -11.63 6.80
N PHE A 92 -9.24 -12.04 5.80
CA PHE A 92 -10.69 -11.84 5.82
C PHE A 92 -11.36 -12.47 7.04
N LYS A 93 -10.95 -13.70 7.42
CA LYS A 93 -11.44 -14.36 8.64
C LYS A 93 -11.07 -13.58 9.90
N GLN A 94 -9.88 -12.97 9.95
CA GLN A 94 -9.47 -12.15 11.09
C GLN A 94 -10.26 -10.84 11.19
N LEU A 95 -10.58 -10.18 10.07
CA LEU A 95 -11.35 -8.93 10.09
C LEU A 95 -12.68 -9.03 10.85
N SER A 96 -13.35 -10.19 10.82
CA SER A 96 -14.60 -10.43 11.55
C SER A 96 -14.43 -10.54 13.08
N LYS A 97 -13.20 -10.68 13.57
CA LYS A 97 -12.86 -10.93 14.98
C LYS A 97 -12.16 -9.74 15.64
N ILE A 98 -11.63 -8.81 14.86
CA ILE A 98 -10.86 -7.69 15.38
C ILE A 98 -11.81 -6.61 15.89
N GLU A 99 -11.74 -6.32 17.19
CA GLU A 99 -12.49 -5.24 17.82
C GLU A 99 -11.76 -3.89 17.73
N ASP A 100 -10.44 -3.90 17.91
CA ASP A 100 -9.58 -2.71 17.87
C ASP A 100 -9.58 -2.03 16.49
N GLU A 101 -9.90 -0.74 16.43
CA GLU A 101 -10.01 0.02 15.18
C GLU A 101 -8.68 0.08 14.43
N LYS A 102 -7.58 0.34 15.14
CA LYS A 102 -6.24 0.50 14.56
C LYS A 102 -5.79 -0.81 13.91
N ILE A 103 -5.89 -1.93 14.63
CA ILE A 103 -5.56 -3.26 14.11
C ILE A 103 -6.48 -3.62 12.95
N ARG A 104 -7.77 -3.29 13.00
CA ARG A 104 -8.70 -3.54 11.89
C ARG A 104 -8.27 -2.79 10.63
N ILE A 105 -7.96 -1.50 10.75
CA ILE A 105 -7.53 -0.67 9.61
C ILE A 105 -6.18 -1.14 9.07
N PHE A 106 -5.23 -1.50 9.93
CA PHE A 106 -3.94 -2.04 9.50
C PHE A 106 -4.07 -3.38 8.79
N THR A 107 -4.98 -4.23 9.25
CA THR A 107 -5.29 -5.52 8.60
C THR A 107 -5.92 -5.32 7.23
N VAL A 108 -6.85 -4.37 7.10
CA VAL A 108 -7.44 -4.01 5.81
C VAL A 108 -6.38 -3.44 4.87
N PHE A 109 -5.48 -2.60 5.38
CA PHE A 109 -4.37 -2.05 4.61
C PHE A 109 -3.43 -3.15 4.12
N LEU A 110 -3.03 -4.08 5.00
CA LEU A 110 -2.22 -5.25 4.65
C LEU A 110 -2.90 -6.10 3.58
N LEU A 111 -4.21 -6.35 3.73
CA LEU A 111 -4.98 -7.11 2.76
C LEU A 111 -4.99 -6.43 1.38
N ALA A 112 -5.17 -5.10 1.33
CA ALA A 112 -5.12 -4.33 0.09
C ALA A 112 -3.70 -4.34 -0.53
N GLU A 113 -2.66 -4.26 0.29
CA GLU A 113 -1.27 -4.35 -0.17
C GLU A 113 -0.95 -5.73 -0.76
N VAL A 114 -1.33 -6.81 -0.08
CA VAL A 114 -1.17 -8.19 -0.56
C VAL A 114 -1.90 -8.39 -1.89
N LEU A 115 -3.14 -7.88 -2.00
CA LEU A 115 -3.90 -7.91 -3.24
C LEU A 115 -3.20 -7.15 -4.37
N SER A 116 -2.60 -5.99 -4.09
CA SER A 116 -1.88 -5.21 -5.10
C SER A 116 -0.66 -5.98 -5.66
N LYS A 117 0.09 -6.68 -4.80
CA LYS A 117 1.21 -7.57 -5.20
C LYS A 117 0.74 -8.76 -6.02
N LEU A 118 -0.48 -9.26 -5.75
CA LEU A 118 -1.08 -10.40 -6.42
C LEU A 118 -2.08 -10.01 -7.53
N ARG A 119 -2.04 -8.77 -8.03
CA ARG A 119 -2.99 -8.23 -9.03
C ARG A 119 -3.11 -9.00 -10.34
N HIS A 120 -2.11 -9.82 -10.67
CA HIS A 120 -2.06 -10.64 -11.87
C HIS A 120 -2.74 -12.01 -11.69
N LYS A 121 -3.19 -12.35 -10.47
CA LYS A 121 -3.87 -13.61 -10.16
C LYS A 121 -5.37 -13.48 -10.47
N GLU A 122 -5.97 -14.57 -10.96
CA GLU A 122 -7.39 -14.61 -11.36
C GLU A 122 -8.35 -14.23 -10.22
N PHE A 123 -7.99 -14.56 -8.97
CA PHE A 123 -8.80 -14.25 -7.79
C PHE A 123 -8.77 -12.77 -7.37
N TYR A 124 -7.86 -11.95 -7.91
CA TYR A 124 -7.62 -10.58 -7.44
C TYR A 124 -8.90 -9.74 -7.44
N SER A 125 -9.62 -9.70 -8.57
CA SER A 125 -10.84 -8.89 -8.67
C SER A 125 -11.94 -9.38 -7.72
N SER A 126 -12.07 -10.70 -7.53
CA SER A 126 -13.05 -11.31 -6.64
C SER A 126 -12.81 -10.89 -5.18
N PHE A 127 -11.57 -10.99 -4.69
CA PHE A 127 -11.24 -10.56 -3.34
C PHE A 127 -11.33 -9.05 -3.16
N CYS A 128 -10.89 -8.24 -4.13
CA CYS A 128 -11.05 -6.79 -4.05
C CYS A 128 -12.53 -6.38 -3.91
N ASN A 129 -13.45 -7.08 -4.56
CA ASN A 129 -14.89 -6.79 -4.46
C ASN A 129 -15.49 -7.11 -3.08
N GLN A 130 -14.81 -7.91 -2.26
CA GLN A 130 -15.25 -8.24 -0.89
C GLN A 130 -14.81 -7.16 0.12
N LEU A 131 -13.88 -6.28 -0.23
CA LEU A 131 -13.40 -5.22 0.66
C LEU A 131 -14.38 -4.05 0.69
N ILE A 132 -14.85 -3.71 1.90
CA ILE A 132 -15.70 -2.55 2.16
C ILE A 132 -14.88 -1.51 2.90
N LEU A 133 -14.23 -0.61 2.15
CA LEU A 133 -13.35 0.42 2.71
C LEU A 133 -14.10 1.67 3.21
N LYS A 134 -15.23 2.02 2.57
CA LYS A 134 -15.95 3.28 2.82
C LYS A 134 -16.34 3.45 4.30
N SER A 135 -16.73 2.37 4.97
CA SER A 135 -17.16 2.42 6.38
C SER A 135 -16.02 2.75 7.35
N LEU A 136 -14.76 2.60 6.93
CA LEU A 136 -13.58 2.83 7.77
C LEU A 136 -13.10 4.29 7.70
N LEU A 137 -13.53 5.07 6.69
CA LEU A 137 -13.08 6.45 6.49
C LEU A 137 -13.46 7.40 7.63
N ASN A 138 -14.44 7.05 8.47
CA ASN A 138 -14.94 7.89 9.56
C ASN A 138 -14.04 7.92 10.81
N THR A 139 -12.85 7.32 10.76
CA THR A 139 -11.88 7.43 11.85
C THR A 139 -11.41 8.87 12.02
N ASN A 140 -11.29 9.30 13.28
CA ASN A 140 -10.79 10.62 13.64
C ASN A 140 -9.26 10.73 13.48
N ASP A 141 -8.55 9.62 13.41
CA ASP A 141 -7.10 9.58 13.22
C ASP A 141 -6.75 9.75 11.73
N GLU A 142 -6.10 10.87 11.39
CA GLU A 142 -5.68 11.18 10.02
C GLU A 142 -4.69 10.16 9.43
N PHE A 143 -3.85 9.54 10.26
CA PHE A 143 -2.90 8.52 9.82
C PHE A 143 -3.63 7.23 9.45
N LEU A 144 -4.64 6.83 10.24
CA LEU A 144 -5.50 5.70 9.91
C LEU A 144 -6.37 5.99 8.69
N ARG A 145 -6.97 7.18 8.60
CA ARG A 145 -7.76 7.60 7.43
C ARG A 145 -6.93 7.57 6.14
N ARG A 146 -5.69 8.05 6.20
CA ARG A 146 -4.74 8.01 5.09
C ARG A 146 -4.43 6.59 4.62
N LYS A 147 -4.28 5.62 5.52
CA LYS A 147 -4.11 4.21 5.15
C LYS A 147 -5.31 3.70 4.35
N ILE A 148 -6.53 4.04 4.76
CA ILE A 148 -7.74 3.65 4.03
C ILE A 148 -7.79 4.30 2.64
N ILE A 149 -7.43 5.59 2.54
CA ILE A 149 -7.29 6.30 1.27
C ILE A 149 -6.33 5.56 0.33
N ILE A 150 -5.14 5.23 0.82
CA ILE A 150 -4.14 4.48 0.04
C ILE A 150 -4.66 3.08 -0.32
N ALA A 151 -5.43 2.41 0.53
CA ALA A 151 -6.00 1.11 0.19
C ALA A 151 -6.93 1.21 -1.04
N PHE A 152 -7.71 2.30 -1.18
CA PHE A 152 -8.51 2.54 -2.40
C PHE A 152 -7.67 2.61 -3.67
N ALA A 153 -6.42 3.09 -3.59
CA ALA A 153 -5.49 3.14 -4.72
C ALA A 153 -5.33 1.78 -5.42
N TRP A 154 -5.32 0.70 -4.63
CA TRP A 154 -5.04 -0.65 -5.09
C TRP A 154 -6.28 -1.48 -5.36
N VAL A 155 -7.35 -1.29 -4.58
CA VAL A 155 -8.53 -2.16 -4.64
C VAL A 155 -9.82 -1.43 -5.02
N GLY A 156 -9.81 -0.10 -5.04
CA GLY A 156 -10.97 0.71 -5.38
C GLY A 156 -11.44 0.53 -6.82
N THR A 157 -12.72 0.82 -7.05
CA THR A 157 -13.33 0.80 -8.39
C THR A 157 -13.78 2.20 -8.80
N SER A 158 -14.34 2.33 -10.00
CA SER A 158 -14.90 3.61 -10.46
C SER A 158 -16.04 4.15 -9.59
N LYS A 159 -16.60 3.33 -8.68
CA LYS A 159 -17.63 3.73 -7.71
C LYS A 159 -17.07 4.60 -6.58
N GLU A 160 -15.77 4.45 -6.28
CA GLU A 160 -15.10 5.16 -5.19
C GLU A 160 -14.46 6.50 -5.64
N ILE A 161 -14.50 6.82 -6.94
CA ILE A 161 -13.95 8.08 -7.47
C ILE A 161 -14.54 9.29 -6.75
N ASP A 162 -15.87 9.34 -6.60
CA ASP A 162 -16.53 10.49 -6.00
C ASP A 162 -16.10 10.67 -4.54
N ILE A 163 -15.93 9.57 -3.80
CA ILE A 163 -15.43 9.60 -2.41
C ILE A 163 -14.02 10.20 -2.34
N LEU A 164 -13.10 9.73 -3.18
CA LEU A 164 -11.73 10.25 -3.21
C LEU A 164 -11.68 11.71 -3.64
N THR A 165 -12.55 12.13 -4.56
CA THR A 165 -12.61 13.55 -4.96
C THR A 165 -13.11 14.46 -3.84
N GLN A 166 -14.07 14.00 -3.03
CA GLN A 166 -14.53 14.75 -1.86
C GLN A 166 -13.44 14.85 -0.80
N LEU A 167 -12.72 13.76 -0.53
CA LEU A 167 -11.58 13.76 0.39
C LEU A 167 -10.47 14.69 -0.10
N MET A 168 -10.13 14.64 -1.39
CA MET A 168 -9.13 15.52 -2.01
C MET A 168 -9.46 17.01 -1.85
N LEU A 169 -10.74 17.39 -1.90
CA LEU A 169 -11.16 18.79 -1.78
C LEU A 169 -11.35 19.27 -0.34
N ASN A 170 -11.81 18.38 0.53
CA ASN A 170 -12.43 18.79 1.80
C ASN A 170 -11.80 18.17 3.05
N ASP A 171 -10.91 17.18 2.94
CA ASP A 171 -10.27 16.61 4.14
C ASP A 171 -9.43 17.69 4.84
N SER A 172 -9.49 17.72 6.17
CA SER A 172 -8.75 18.68 6.97
C SER A 172 -7.24 18.43 6.92
N ASP A 173 -6.82 17.16 6.82
CA ASP A 173 -5.41 16.78 6.73
C ASP A 173 -4.89 16.93 5.29
N ALA A 174 -3.79 17.66 5.14
CA ALA A 174 -3.16 17.91 3.85
C ALA A 174 -2.66 16.61 3.21
N LEU A 175 -2.13 15.67 4.00
CA LEU A 175 -1.67 14.39 3.47
C LEU A 175 -2.84 13.52 3.00
N CYS A 176 -3.98 13.49 3.70
CA CYS A 176 -5.18 12.83 3.20
C CYS A 176 -5.65 13.41 1.85
N ARG A 177 -5.59 14.73 1.66
CA ARG A 177 -5.88 15.36 0.36
C ARG A 177 -4.89 14.91 -0.73
N ALA A 178 -3.59 14.94 -0.43
CA ALA A 178 -2.53 14.48 -1.33
C ALA A 178 -2.72 13.01 -1.75
N TRP A 179 -2.93 12.13 -0.77
CA TRP A 179 -3.11 10.70 -1.01
C TRP A 179 -4.42 10.38 -1.72
N SER A 180 -5.44 11.22 -1.62
CA SER A 180 -6.67 11.06 -2.40
C SER A 180 -6.42 11.27 -3.89
N ALA A 181 -5.65 12.32 -4.25
CA ALA A 181 -5.20 12.55 -5.62
C ALA A 181 -4.33 11.39 -6.14
N THR A 182 -3.35 10.97 -5.35
CA THR A 182 -2.46 9.84 -5.69
C THR A 182 -3.24 8.54 -5.85
N SER A 183 -4.26 8.30 -5.02
CA SER A 183 -5.09 7.08 -5.10
C SER A 183 -5.91 7.05 -6.38
N LEU A 184 -6.50 8.18 -6.79
CA LEU A 184 -7.17 8.30 -8.10
C LEU A 184 -6.22 7.96 -9.25
N MET A 185 -4.98 8.44 -9.19
CA MET A 185 -3.95 8.14 -10.19
C MET A 185 -3.54 6.67 -10.18
N GLN A 186 -3.35 6.07 -9.00
CA GLN A 186 -2.97 4.66 -8.84
C GLN A 186 -4.07 3.68 -9.26
N MET A 187 -5.34 4.04 -9.08
CA MET A 187 -6.46 3.24 -9.59
C MET A 187 -6.38 3.01 -11.10
N SER A 188 -5.76 3.94 -11.86
CA SER A 188 -5.52 3.80 -13.30
C SER A 188 -4.52 2.70 -13.67
N PHE A 189 -3.65 2.31 -12.73
CA PHE A 189 -2.72 1.20 -12.89
C PHE A 189 -3.31 -0.14 -12.40
N HIS A 190 -4.47 -0.12 -11.76
CA HIS A 190 -5.05 -1.28 -11.10
C HIS A 190 -6.38 -1.73 -11.74
N ARG A 191 -7.49 -1.08 -11.36
CA ARG A 191 -8.85 -1.60 -11.63
C ARG A 191 -9.74 -0.65 -12.42
N VAL A 192 -9.28 0.55 -12.72
CA VAL A 192 -10.12 1.59 -13.33
C VAL A 192 -9.46 2.13 -14.57
N ASP A 193 -10.23 2.27 -15.64
CA ASP A 193 -9.73 2.92 -16.84
C ASP A 193 -9.33 4.37 -16.55
N LYS A 194 -8.13 4.73 -17.00
CA LYS A 194 -7.57 6.07 -16.94
C LYS A 194 -8.53 7.11 -17.52
N GLU A 195 -9.19 6.82 -18.64
CA GLU A 195 -10.12 7.74 -19.30
C GLU A 195 -11.33 8.04 -18.42
N ILE A 196 -11.86 7.03 -17.72
CA ILE A 196 -12.96 7.20 -16.76
C ILE A 196 -12.55 8.14 -15.63
N ILE A 197 -11.34 7.95 -15.08
CA ILE A 197 -10.81 8.81 -14.02
C ILE A 197 -10.65 10.24 -14.53
N CYS A 198 -9.96 10.45 -15.66
CA CYS A 198 -9.73 11.78 -16.23
C CYS A 198 -11.04 12.53 -16.49
N LYS A 199 -12.02 11.86 -17.13
CA LYS A 199 -13.33 12.44 -17.44
C LYS A 199 -14.08 12.91 -16.19
N LYS A 200 -14.05 12.12 -15.12
CA LYS A 200 -14.76 12.43 -13.87
C LYS A 200 -14.04 13.48 -13.01
N THR A 201 -12.71 13.52 -13.06
CA THR A 201 -11.92 14.26 -12.08
C THR A 201 -11.29 15.55 -12.61
N LYS A 202 -11.28 15.81 -13.92
CA LYS A 202 -10.66 17.02 -14.54
C LYS A 202 -10.97 18.33 -13.79
N ASN A 203 -12.25 18.69 -13.67
CA ASN A 203 -12.66 19.96 -13.05
C ASN A 203 -12.42 19.97 -11.53
N ILE A 204 -12.39 18.79 -10.91
CA ILE A 204 -12.14 18.63 -9.48
C ILE A 204 -10.64 18.83 -9.20
N PHE A 205 -9.77 18.31 -10.06
CA PHE A 205 -8.33 18.57 -9.98
C PHE A 205 -7.99 20.04 -10.16
N VAL A 206 -8.66 20.75 -11.09
CA VAL A 206 -8.52 22.21 -11.22
C VAL A 206 -8.83 22.88 -9.88
N GLN A 207 -9.99 22.59 -9.29
CA GLN A 207 -10.39 23.16 -8.01
C GLN A 207 -9.42 22.82 -6.88
N ALA A 208 -8.97 21.56 -6.78
CA ALA A 208 -8.03 21.13 -5.76
C ALA A 208 -6.69 21.87 -5.89
N ILE A 209 -6.14 21.97 -7.10
CA ILE A 209 -4.87 22.64 -7.38
C ILE A 209 -4.95 24.15 -7.09
N GLU A 210 -6.07 24.79 -7.43
CA GLU A 210 -6.26 26.24 -7.22
C GLU A 210 -6.46 26.60 -5.73
N ARG A 211 -7.15 25.75 -4.96
CA ARG A 211 -7.51 26.02 -3.57
C ARG A 211 -6.47 25.54 -2.55
N GLU A 212 -5.59 24.62 -2.93
CA GLU A 212 -4.63 24.02 -2.01
C GLU A 212 -3.64 25.07 -1.50
N LYS A 213 -3.56 25.19 -0.17
CA LYS A 213 -2.69 26.14 0.53
C LYS A 213 -1.35 25.50 0.88
N ASP A 214 -1.33 24.20 1.14
CA ASP A 214 -0.11 23.45 1.41
C ASP A 214 0.63 23.16 0.11
N LEU A 215 1.76 23.82 -0.11
CA LEU A 215 2.49 23.74 -1.38
C LEU A 215 3.05 22.35 -1.66
N TYR A 216 3.46 21.63 -0.62
CA TYR A 216 3.94 20.25 -0.77
C TYR A 216 2.81 19.33 -1.29
N THR A 217 1.64 19.39 -0.66
CA THR A 217 0.41 18.70 -1.09
C THR A 217 0.01 19.11 -2.49
N CYS A 218 0.05 20.41 -2.81
CA CYS A 218 -0.22 20.90 -4.15
C CYS A 218 0.73 20.27 -5.18
N GLY A 219 2.03 20.15 -4.84
CA GLY A 219 3.02 19.47 -5.65
C GLY A 219 2.65 18.00 -5.92
N ILE A 220 2.28 17.25 -4.87
CA ILE A 220 1.85 15.85 -5.00
C ILE A 220 0.59 15.71 -5.86
N ILE A 221 -0.40 16.59 -5.67
CA ILE A 221 -1.62 16.60 -6.51
C ILE A 221 -1.24 16.82 -7.98
N ILE A 222 -0.34 17.77 -8.26
CA ILE A 222 0.14 18.02 -9.63
C ILE A 222 0.88 16.80 -10.19
N GLU A 223 1.65 16.07 -9.39
CA GLU A 223 2.28 14.81 -9.83
C GLU A 223 1.27 13.72 -10.18
N ALA A 224 0.20 13.58 -9.41
CA ALA A 224 -0.88 12.67 -9.76
C ALA A 224 -1.55 13.06 -11.09
N VAL A 225 -1.84 14.36 -11.25
CA VAL A 225 -2.43 14.90 -12.48
C VAL A 225 -1.51 14.71 -13.68
N GLN A 226 -0.21 14.96 -13.56
CA GLN A 226 0.68 14.88 -14.73
C GLN A 226 0.77 13.46 -15.31
N ILE A 227 0.65 12.44 -14.45
CA ILE A 227 0.59 11.03 -14.85
C ILE A 227 -0.76 10.72 -15.51
N LEU A 228 -1.87 11.11 -14.85
CA LEU A 228 -3.23 10.90 -15.36
C LEU A 228 -3.47 11.62 -16.69
N PHE A 229 -2.93 12.80 -16.90
CA PHE A 229 -3.20 13.59 -18.11
C PHE A 229 -2.05 13.56 -19.12
N GLY A 230 -0.97 12.82 -18.83
CA GLY A 230 0.14 12.60 -19.75
C GLY A 230 0.96 13.86 -20.06
N LYS A 231 0.99 14.83 -19.15
CA LYS A 231 1.69 16.11 -19.35
C LYS A 231 2.51 16.50 -18.12
N ARG A 232 3.84 16.40 -18.22
CA ARG A 232 4.77 16.75 -17.14
C ARG A 232 4.87 18.27 -16.90
N TRP A 233 4.75 18.70 -15.65
CA TRP A 233 4.97 20.10 -15.23
C TRP A 233 6.03 20.25 -14.14
N ILE A 234 6.22 19.22 -13.31
CA ILE A 234 7.15 19.23 -12.18
C ILE A 234 7.91 17.90 -12.08
N SER A 235 9.09 17.93 -11.48
CA SER A 235 9.86 16.74 -11.12
C SER A 235 9.59 16.36 -9.67
N SER A 236 9.64 15.07 -9.34
CA SER A 236 9.48 14.57 -7.97
C SER A 236 10.48 15.20 -7.01
N SER A 237 11.74 15.33 -7.42
CA SER A 237 12.75 16.05 -6.61
C SER A 237 12.38 17.50 -6.28
N ALA A 238 11.65 18.20 -7.16
CA ALA A 238 11.22 19.57 -6.87
C ALA A 238 10.06 19.61 -5.87
N VAL A 239 9.21 18.58 -5.85
CA VAL A 239 8.16 18.41 -4.84
C VAL A 239 8.77 17.99 -3.50
N GLU A 240 9.64 16.97 -3.49
CA GLU A 240 10.35 16.47 -2.31
C GLU A 240 11.18 17.55 -1.61
N ASN A 241 11.88 18.39 -2.38
CA ASN A 241 12.66 19.52 -1.86
C ASN A 241 11.81 20.78 -1.60
N ILE A 242 10.49 20.71 -1.81
CA ILE A 242 9.53 21.80 -1.60
C ILE A 242 9.97 23.09 -2.33
N GLU A 243 10.36 22.95 -3.60
CA GLU A 243 10.79 24.08 -4.44
C GLU A 243 9.59 24.97 -4.81
N LEU A 244 9.25 25.91 -3.93
CA LEU A 244 8.01 26.72 -3.96
C LEU A 244 7.76 27.37 -5.32
N GLU A 245 8.79 27.98 -5.92
CA GLU A 245 8.67 28.66 -7.22
C GLU A 245 8.31 27.66 -8.34
N LYS A 246 8.92 26.47 -8.34
CA LYS A 246 8.62 25.42 -9.32
C LYS A 246 7.21 24.88 -9.13
N ILE A 247 6.78 24.69 -7.89
CA ILE A 247 5.41 24.23 -7.56
C ILE A 247 4.38 25.26 -8.05
N GLU A 248 4.57 26.54 -7.77
CA GLU A 248 3.65 27.60 -8.20
C GLU A 248 3.60 27.75 -9.73
N LYS A 249 4.75 27.63 -10.40
CA LYS A 249 4.80 27.62 -11.86
C LYS A 249 4.05 26.41 -12.43
N ALA A 250 4.24 25.23 -11.84
CA ALA A 250 3.57 24.00 -12.22
C ALA A 250 2.06 24.10 -11.99
N ARG A 251 1.61 24.67 -10.86
CA ARG A 251 0.20 24.95 -10.55
C ARG A 251 -0.47 25.74 -11.66
N LYS A 252 0.10 26.89 -12.04
CA LYS A 252 -0.44 27.74 -13.13
C LYS A 252 -0.45 27.04 -14.48
N ALA A 253 0.53 26.17 -14.75
CA ALA A 253 0.60 25.42 -16.00
C ALA A 253 -0.45 24.28 -16.06
N ALA A 254 -0.59 23.53 -14.96
CA ALA A 254 -1.53 22.42 -14.84
C ALA A 254 -2.99 22.90 -14.95
N VAL A 255 -3.36 23.94 -14.22
CA VAL A 255 -4.72 24.54 -14.29
C VAL A 255 -5.06 25.00 -15.70
N ARG A 256 -4.16 25.74 -16.36
CA ARG A 256 -4.37 26.20 -17.74
C ARG A 256 -4.53 25.05 -18.73
N PHE A 257 -3.79 23.96 -18.55
CA PHE A 257 -3.91 22.78 -19.38
C PHE A 257 -5.25 22.07 -19.15
N LEU A 258 -5.59 21.78 -17.89
CA LEU A 258 -6.81 21.06 -17.54
C LEU A 258 -8.05 21.80 -18.01
N ASN A 259 -8.13 23.13 -17.88
CA ASN A 259 -9.26 23.92 -18.37
C ASN A 259 -9.49 23.76 -19.89
N LYS A 260 -8.47 23.39 -20.65
CA LYS A 260 -8.53 23.19 -22.12
C LYS A 260 -8.62 21.72 -22.56
N TYR A 261 -8.35 20.77 -21.66
CA TYR A 261 -8.28 19.32 -21.94
C TYR A 261 -9.64 18.74 -22.31
#